data_AF-A0A9D3YZQ2-F1
#
_entry.id   AF-A0A9D3YZQ2-F1
#
_cell.length_a   1.000
_cell.length_b   1.000
_cell.length_c   1.000
_cell.angle_alpha   90.00
_cell.angle_beta   90.00
_cell.angle_gamma   90.00
#
_symmetry.space_group_name_H-M   'P 1'
#
loop_
_entity.id
_entity.type
_entity.pdbx_description
1 polymer ?
#
loop_
_entity_poly.entity_id
_entity_poly.type
_entity_poly.pdbx_seq_one_letter_code
_entity_poly.pdbx_strand_id
1 'polypeptide(L)'
;MAKGTTILYLFAVAVLGQALTPSTFLTTVDKERLRAVFEAAQPYTDAANAHYSILGLKLLGATIAKEQDVCKSVTSTLKSDNVESWFHASKAAAALSSCKLPVGNAEKLLNEAVSAGGSVAAIYYAFFALKNLGLPVDNAKITAALSEALKSDDSPLSHSYAFHVATEIGGAELGKYFDLIEDIIAQADEVDGVYLQFEGGLSVTAAILESAYKLAGKHGKAPTISEDKVLKFANYLLSRKHVQRLKSAYELLAAAAILSNNKFHIPLCVTLSSSIAVSQSKPTVQVRVSDMLGGSLGKTTVTADSAKNLGDQSVVVNKKQFKDTSDESLFEMDFMANKPSSGFYKVTVSVTPAKADARLIGTSGAAVTVKVTTQVSLDNVEIGVADKDQASAPKPVRVQHPQKVGQVLEADFHQKVIMKFSLTDKTGGAMFRAHQTFVKLTNLESKQEIIFVAESDSSNNYKFELNVGGSAKDFGFKTGKYSLELVIGDAVIENPIAWTV
;
A
#
# COMPACT_ATOMS: atom_id res chain seq x y z
N MET A 1 56.15 -20.26 -19.65
CA MET A 1 54.91 -20.97 -19.25
C MET A 1 54.36 -20.31 -17.99
N ALA A 2 53.56 -19.26 -18.17
CA ALA A 2 52.92 -18.54 -17.07
C ALA A 2 51.51 -19.11 -16.86
N LYS A 3 51.25 -19.64 -15.67
CA LYS A 3 49.92 -20.11 -15.25
C LYS A 3 49.10 -18.89 -14.85
N GLY A 4 48.06 -18.57 -15.63
CA GLY A 4 47.07 -17.56 -15.29
C GLY A 4 46.07 -18.12 -14.28
N THR A 5 45.95 -17.46 -13.13
CA THR A 5 44.97 -17.78 -12.09
C THR A 5 43.72 -16.95 -12.37
N THR A 6 42.66 -17.58 -12.87
CA THR A 6 41.36 -16.93 -13.07
C THR A 6 40.64 -16.84 -11.72
N ILE A 7 40.50 -15.63 -11.19
CA ILE A 7 39.69 -15.34 -9.99
C ILE A 7 38.22 -15.28 -10.44
N LEU A 8 37.44 -16.28 -10.03
CA LEU A 8 36.00 -16.34 -10.22
C LEU A 8 35.33 -15.48 -9.14
N TYR A 9 34.81 -14.30 -9.51
CA TYR A 9 33.95 -13.52 -8.63
C TYR A 9 32.57 -14.17 -8.57
N LEU A 10 32.27 -14.86 -7.48
CA LEU A 10 30.91 -15.29 -7.14
C LEU A 10 30.13 -14.05 -6.67
N PHE A 11 29.32 -13.47 -7.56
CA PHE A 11 28.26 -12.56 -7.15
C PHE A 11 27.17 -13.38 -6.45
N ALA A 12 27.22 -13.41 -5.12
CA ALA A 12 26.07 -13.80 -4.31
C ALA A 12 25.02 -12.68 -4.43
N VAL A 13 24.06 -12.86 -5.35
CA VAL A 13 22.84 -12.04 -5.35
C VAL A 13 22.05 -12.46 -4.12
N ALA A 14 22.18 -11.69 -3.04
CA ALA A 14 21.24 -11.78 -1.93
C ALA A 14 19.89 -11.32 -2.47
N VAL A 15 19.01 -12.27 -2.79
CA VAL A 15 17.59 -11.99 -2.97
C VAL A 15 17.09 -11.50 -1.62
N LEU A 16 17.06 -10.18 -1.43
CA LEU A 16 16.32 -9.56 -0.35
C LEU A 16 14.86 -9.90 -0.61
N GLY A 17 14.36 -10.97 0.01
CA GLY A 17 12.95 -11.34 -0.04
C GLY A 17 12.12 -10.14 0.39
N GLN A 18 11.38 -9.56 -0.56
CA GLN A 18 10.40 -8.53 -0.23
C GLN A 18 9.24 -9.20 0.51
N ALA A 19 8.70 -8.51 1.52
CA ALA A 19 7.55 -9.03 2.25
C ALA A 19 6.35 -9.05 1.29
N LEU A 20 5.84 -10.24 0.99
CA LEU A 20 4.64 -10.38 0.15
C LEU A 20 3.35 -10.20 0.95
N THR A 21 3.39 -10.29 2.29
CA THR A 21 2.23 -10.05 3.13
C THR A 21 1.66 -8.65 2.88
N PRO A 22 0.37 -8.51 2.54
CA PRO A 22 -0.25 -7.22 2.33
C PRO A 22 -0.04 -6.23 3.46
N SER A 23 0.50 -5.05 3.08
CA SER A 23 0.80 -3.95 3.98
C SER A 23 -0.33 -2.93 4.10
N THR A 24 -1.51 -3.24 3.57
CA THR A 24 -2.73 -2.45 3.71
C THR A 24 -3.96 -3.37 3.69
N PHE A 25 -5.14 -2.83 3.94
CA PHE A 25 -6.43 -3.49 3.79
C PHE A 25 -7.48 -2.45 3.37
N LEU A 26 -8.71 -2.88 3.11
CA LEU A 26 -9.85 -1.97 2.90
C LEU A 26 -10.33 -1.41 4.24
N THR A 27 -9.83 -0.21 4.57
CA THR A 27 -10.21 0.52 5.78
C THR A 27 -11.68 0.94 5.78
N THR A 28 -12.20 1.37 6.93
CA THR A 28 -13.55 1.95 7.02
C THR A 28 -13.72 3.13 6.06
N VAL A 29 -12.71 4.01 5.97
CA VAL A 29 -12.71 5.16 5.04
C VAL A 29 -12.72 4.70 3.57
N ASP A 30 -11.98 3.64 3.25
CA ASP A 30 -12.00 3.06 1.90
C ASP A 30 -13.37 2.48 1.55
N LYS A 31 -14.01 1.76 2.48
CA LYS A 31 -15.35 1.20 2.30
C LYS A 31 -16.41 2.29 2.17
N GLU A 32 -16.33 3.36 2.95
CA GLU A 32 -17.22 4.52 2.84
C GLU A 32 -17.07 5.23 1.50
N ARG A 33 -15.83 5.39 1.00
CA ARG A 33 -15.59 5.95 -0.33
C ARG A 33 -16.15 5.06 -1.44
N LEU A 34 -15.97 3.74 -1.35
CA LEU A 34 -16.56 2.79 -2.30
C LEU A 34 -18.10 2.81 -2.23
N ARG A 35 -18.67 2.91 -1.03
CA ARG A 35 -20.12 3.11 -0.84
C ARG A 35 -20.60 4.37 -1.58
N ALA A 36 -19.91 5.49 -1.42
CA ALA A 36 -20.25 6.73 -2.11
C ALA A 36 -20.20 6.58 -3.64
N VAL A 37 -19.25 5.82 -4.19
CA VAL A 37 -19.21 5.50 -5.64
C VAL A 37 -20.47 4.75 -6.08
N PHE A 38 -20.95 3.79 -5.30
CA PHE A 38 -22.16 3.03 -5.64
C PHE A 38 -23.44 3.85 -5.46
N GLU A 39 -23.53 4.68 -4.43
CA GLU A 39 -24.68 5.55 -4.17
C GLU A 39 -24.81 6.63 -5.25
N ALA A 40 -23.69 7.20 -5.70
CA ALA A 40 -23.65 8.22 -6.75
C ALA A 40 -24.09 7.71 -8.14
N ALA A 41 -24.26 6.40 -8.32
CA ALA A 41 -24.75 5.83 -9.57
C ALA A 41 -26.27 6.04 -9.78
N GLN A 42 -27.01 6.48 -8.76
CA GLN A 42 -28.43 6.81 -8.88
C GLN A 42 -28.65 8.26 -9.33
N PRO A 43 -29.66 8.54 -10.20
CA PRO A 43 -30.53 7.57 -10.86
C PRO A 43 -29.78 6.76 -11.94
N TYR A 44 -30.12 5.48 -12.09
CA TYR A 44 -29.40 4.61 -13.01
C TYR A 44 -29.66 4.98 -14.47
N THR A 45 -28.57 5.14 -15.23
CA THR A 45 -28.60 5.44 -16.68
C THR A 45 -28.75 4.19 -17.54
N ASP A 46 -28.33 3.04 -17.01
CA ASP A 46 -28.34 1.75 -17.70
C ASP A 46 -28.36 0.60 -16.68
N ALA A 47 -28.65 -0.60 -17.17
CA ALA A 47 -28.74 -1.80 -16.35
C ALA A 47 -27.39 -2.18 -15.69
N ALA A 48 -26.26 -1.90 -16.34
CA ALA A 48 -24.94 -2.25 -15.82
C ALA A 48 -24.60 -1.40 -14.58
N ASN A 49 -24.90 -0.10 -14.63
CA ASN A 49 -24.77 0.79 -13.49
C ASN A 49 -25.65 0.34 -12.32
N ALA A 50 -26.89 -0.07 -12.59
CA ALA A 50 -27.76 -0.63 -11.57
C ALA A 50 -27.19 -1.91 -10.95
N HIS A 51 -26.72 -2.86 -11.77
CA HIS A 51 -26.08 -4.11 -11.31
C HIS A 51 -24.93 -3.82 -10.35
N TYR A 52 -23.89 -3.13 -10.83
CA TYR A 52 -22.66 -2.96 -10.04
C TYR A 52 -22.89 -2.10 -8.78
N SER A 53 -23.78 -1.09 -8.85
CA SER A 53 -24.19 -0.30 -7.68
C SER A 53 -24.87 -1.15 -6.62
N ILE A 54 -25.94 -1.88 -6.98
CA ILE A 54 -26.76 -2.64 -6.04
C ILE A 54 -25.95 -3.77 -5.39
N LEU A 55 -25.20 -4.55 -6.19
CA LEU A 55 -24.40 -5.64 -5.65
C LEU A 55 -23.19 -5.12 -4.85
N GLY A 56 -22.57 -4.02 -5.27
CA GLY A 56 -21.49 -3.37 -4.51
C GLY A 56 -21.94 -2.90 -3.13
N LEU A 57 -23.12 -2.27 -3.05
CA LEU A 57 -23.75 -1.88 -1.78
C LEU A 57 -24.03 -3.10 -0.89
N LYS A 58 -24.54 -4.18 -1.47
CA LYS A 58 -24.82 -5.43 -0.74
C LYS A 58 -23.54 -6.07 -0.18
N LEU A 59 -22.44 -6.06 -0.94
CA LEU A 59 -21.12 -6.53 -0.48
C LEU A 59 -20.59 -5.71 0.70
N LEU A 60 -20.93 -4.42 0.78
CA LEU A 60 -20.60 -3.54 1.91
C LEU A 60 -21.59 -3.67 3.09
N GLY A 61 -22.54 -4.60 3.03
CA GLY A 61 -23.59 -4.77 4.04
C GLY A 61 -24.57 -3.61 4.11
N ALA A 62 -24.69 -2.80 3.05
CA ALA A 62 -25.66 -1.73 2.98
C ALA A 62 -27.06 -2.26 2.70
N THR A 63 -28.07 -1.70 3.38
CA THR A 63 -29.47 -1.91 3.04
C THR A 63 -29.86 -1.04 1.85
N ILE A 64 -30.54 -1.61 0.86
CA ILE A 64 -31.07 -0.86 -0.27
C ILE A 64 -32.41 -0.25 0.14
N ALA A 65 -32.46 1.07 0.32
CA ALA A 65 -33.72 1.75 0.64
C ALA A 65 -34.65 1.77 -0.57
N LYS A 66 -35.98 1.70 -0.33
CA LYS A 66 -37.03 1.79 -1.36
C LYS A 66 -36.82 0.79 -2.51
N GLU A 67 -36.59 -0.48 -2.19
CA GLU A 67 -36.29 -1.52 -3.18
C GLU A 67 -37.31 -1.62 -4.33
N GLN A 68 -38.60 -1.31 -4.09
CA GLN A 68 -39.60 -1.29 -5.17
C GLN A 68 -39.33 -0.18 -6.20
N ASP A 69 -38.91 1.00 -5.77
CA ASP A 69 -38.59 2.12 -6.68
C ASP A 69 -37.28 1.86 -7.40
N VAL A 70 -36.30 1.27 -6.71
CA VAL A 70 -35.06 0.77 -7.31
C VAL A 70 -35.37 -0.28 -8.39
N CYS A 71 -36.27 -1.22 -8.12
CA CYS A 71 -36.70 -2.22 -9.09
C CYS A 71 -37.37 -1.60 -10.32
N LYS A 72 -38.23 -0.59 -10.13
CA LYS A 72 -38.82 0.17 -11.25
C LYS A 72 -37.73 0.84 -12.09
N SER A 73 -36.72 1.44 -11.45
CA SER A 73 -35.57 2.04 -12.14
C SER A 73 -34.79 1.00 -12.94
N VAL A 74 -34.46 -0.16 -12.36
CA VAL A 74 -33.82 -1.30 -13.08
C VAL A 74 -34.66 -1.74 -14.28
N THR A 75 -35.98 -1.83 -14.11
CA THR A 75 -36.91 -2.22 -15.18
C THR A 75 -36.92 -1.19 -16.31
N SER A 76 -36.83 0.10 -15.98
CA SER A 76 -36.83 1.18 -16.97
C SER A 76 -35.52 1.30 -17.77
N THR A 77 -34.40 0.82 -17.23
CA THR A 77 -33.10 0.85 -17.91
C THR A 77 -32.84 -0.39 -18.78
N LEU A 78 -33.73 -1.39 -18.70
CA LEU A 78 -33.65 -2.62 -19.48
C LEU A 78 -33.90 -2.36 -20.97
N LYS A 79 -32.95 -2.75 -21.80
CA LYS A 79 -33.07 -2.79 -23.26
C LYS A 79 -33.45 -4.21 -23.68
N SER A 80 -34.70 -4.42 -24.06
CA SER A 80 -35.28 -5.75 -24.28
C SER A 80 -34.68 -6.53 -25.45
N ASP A 81 -33.98 -5.85 -26.36
CA ASP A 81 -33.28 -6.40 -27.53
C ASP A 81 -31.80 -6.70 -27.28
N ASN A 82 -31.29 -6.47 -26.06
CA ASN A 82 -29.86 -6.58 -25.74
C ASN A 82 -29.58 -7.61 -24.63
N VAL A 83 -28.82 -8.65 -24.97
CA VAL A 83 -28.47 -9.76 -24.07
C VAL A 83 -27.69 -9.31 -22.83
N GLU A 84 -26.73 -8.39 -22.98
CA GLU A 84 -25.94 -7.84 -21.87
C GLU A 84 -26.83 -7.01 -20.92
N SER A 85 -27.78 -6.24 -21.46
CA SER A 85 -28.76 -5.49 -20.66
C SER A 85 -29.63 -6.43 -19.82
N TRP A 86 -30.09 -7.54 -20.40
CA TRP A 86 -30.82 -8.59 -19.66
C TRP A 86 -29.98 -9.23 -18.56
N PHE A 87 -28.70 -9.53 -18.83
CA PHE A 87 -27.77 -10.03 -17.82
C PHE A 87 -27.64 -9.07 -16.64
N HIS A 88 -27.37 -7.79 -16.90
CA HIS A 88 -27.19 -6.82 -15.84
C HIS A 88 -28.49 -6.54 -15.08
N ALA A 89 -29.61 -6.36 -15.78
CA ALA A 89 -30.90 -6.11 -15.14
C ALA A 89 -31.32 -7.29 -14.27
N SER A 90 -31.17 -8.52 -14.75
CA SER A 90 -31.53 -9.72 -13.99
C SER A 90 -30.64 -9.92 -12.76
N LYS A 91 -29.34 -9.63 -12.84
CA LYS A 91 -28.43 -9.64 -11.68
C LYS A 91 -28.84 -8.60 -10.64
N ALA A 92 -29.13 -7.36 -11.08
CA ALA A 92 -29.63 -6.29 -10.23
C ALA A 92 -30.94 -6.69 -9.53
N ALA A 93 -31.92 -7.20 -10.30
CA ALA A 93 -33.22 -7.62 -9.80
C ALA A 93 -33.10 -8.77 -8.80
N ALA A 94 -32.27 -9.79 -9.07
CA ALA A 94 -32.05 -10.92 -8.17
C ALA A 94 -31.39 -10.53 -6.83
N ALA A 95 -30.72 -9.38 -6.76
CA ALA A 95 -30.15 -8.88 -5.52
C ALA A 95 -31.19 -8.20 -4.60
N LEU A 96 -32.36 -7.83 -5.14
CA LEU A 96 -33.48 -7.18 -4.44
C LEU A 96 -34.52 -8.23 -3.99
N SER A 97 -35.19 -7.98 -2.88
CA SER A 97 -36.05 -8.97 -2.19
C SER A 97 -37.32 -9.37 -2.96
N SER A 98 -37.82 -8.55 -3.87
CA SER A 98 -39.08 -8.81 -4.60
C SER A 98 -39.14 -8.21 -6.00
N CYS A 99 -37.99 -8.00 -6.64
CA CYS A 99 -37.95 -7.42 -7.98
C CYS A 99 -38.21 -8.46 -9.07
N LYS A 100 -39.26 -8.26 -9.87
CA LYS A 100 -39.59 -9.11 -11.02
C LYS A 100 -39.53 -8.31 -12.30
N LEU A 101 -38.71 -8.78 -13.24
CA LEU A 101 -38.59 -8.15 -14.56
C LEU A 101 -39.66 -8.69 -15.52
N PRO A 102 -40.18 -7.85 -16.42
CA PRO A 102 -41.17 -8.25 -17.42
C PRO A 102 -40.50 -9.08 -18.52
N VAL A 103 -40.57 -10.42 -18.43
CA VAL A 103 -39.81 -11.35 -19.30
C VAL A 103 -40.10 -11.17 -20.79
N GLY A 104 -41.35 -10.97 -21.21
CA GLY A 104 -41.69 -10.76 -22.62
C GLY A 104 -41.07 -11.81 -23.57
N ASN A 105 -40.31 -11.35 -24.56
CA ASN A 105 -39.58 -12.19 -25.53
C ASN A 105 -38.16 -12.58 -25.09
N ALA A 106 -37.75 -12.32 -23.84
CA ALA A 106 -36.40 -12.55 -23.36
C ALA A 106 -35.96 -14.01 -23.52
N GLU A 107 -36.83 -14.98 -23.21
CA GLU A 107 -36.48 -16.40 -23.31
C GLU A 107 -35.99 -16.76 -24.73
N LYS A 108 -36.69 -16.29 -25.76
CA LYS A 108 -36.30 -16.51 -27.15
C LYS A 108 -34.95 -15.85 -27.46
N LEU A 109 -34.82 -14.56 -27.15
CA LEU A 109 -33.60 -13.79 -27.42
C LEU A 109 -32.36 -14.42 -26.73
N LEU A 110 -32.49 -14.79 -25.46
CA LEU A 110 -31.40 -15.34 -24.67
C LEU A 110 -31.02 -16.75 -25.17
N ASN A 111 -32.00 -17.58 -25.55
CA ASN A 111 -31.72 -18.90 -26.12
C ASN A 111 -31.07 -18.82 -27.52
N GLU A 112 -31.41 -17.80 -28.32
CA GLU A 112 -30.77 -17.53 -29.62
C GLU A 112 -29.32 -17.06 -29.46
N ALA A 113 -29.01 -16.33 -28.39
CA ALA A 113 -27.65 -15.88 -28.07
C ALA A 113 -26.71 -17.06 -27.70
N VAL A 114 -27.26 -18.16 -27.17
CA VAL A 114 -26.52 -19.40 -26.93
C VAL A 114 -26.36 -20.15 -28.25
N SER A 115 -25.29 -19.85 -28.99
CA SER A 115 -24.99 -20.48 -30.27
C SER A 115 -23.50 -20.80 -30.41
N ALA A 116 -23.16 -21.78 -31.25
CA ALA A 116 -21.79 -22.23 -31.49
C ALA A 116 -20.89 -21.16 -32.15
N GLY A 117 -21.46 -20.10 -32.74
CA GLY A 117 -20.71 -18.95 -33.28
C GLY A 117 -20.79 -17.69 -32.42
N GLY A 118 -21.38 -17.76 -31.23
CA GLY A 118 -21.49 -16.64 -30.29
C GLY A 118 -20.20 -16.42 -29.50
N SER A 119 -20.02 -15.20 -28.98
CA SER A 119 -18.88 -14.91 -28.08
C SER A 119 -19.10 -15.54 -26.69
N VAL A 120 -18.01 -15.84 -26.00
CA VAL A 120 -18.04 -16.37 -24.63
C VAL A 120 -18.84 -15.47 -23.69
N ALA A 121 -18.66 -14.15 -23.81
CA ALA A 121 -19.42 -13.16 -23.04
C ALA A 121 -20.93 -13.22 -23.30
N ALA A 122 -21.36 -13.34 -24.57
CA ALA A 122 -22.78 -13.43 -24.91
C ALA A 122 -23.43 -14.70 -24.31
N ILE A 123 -22.73 -15.83 -24.36
CA ILE A 123 -23.18 -17.10 -23.78
C ILE A 123 -23.28 -16.98 -22.25
N TYR A 124 -22.27 -16.40 -21.60
CA TYR A 124 -22.27 -16.14 -20.16
C TYR A 124 -23.42 -15.22 -19.73
N TYR A 125 -23.62 -14.11 -20.44
CA TYR A 125 -24.71 -13.19 -20.19
C TYR A 125 -26.08 -13.86 -20.35
N ALA A 126 -26.28 -14.61 -21.43
CA ALA A 126 -27.52 -15.32 -21.69
C ALA A 126 -27.81 -16.37 -20.60
N PHE A 127 -26.81 -17.18 -20.24
CA PHE A 127 -26.92 -18.20 -19.19
C PHE A 127 -27.40 -17.62 -17.86
N PHE A 128 -26.70 -16.60 -17.36
CA PHE A 128 -27.05 -15.99 -16.07
C PHE A 128 -28.35 -15.21 -16.14
N ALA A 129 -28.71 -14.60 -17.27
CA ALA A 129 -30.00 -13.96 -17.45
C ALA A 129 -31.15 -14.99 -17.38
N LEU A 130 -31.08 -16.08 -18.14
CA LEU A 130 -32.07 -17.16 -18.09
C LEU A 130 -32.23 -17.69 -16.66
N LYS A 131 -31.12 -17.98 -15.99
CA LYS A 131 -31.11 -18.49 -14.61
C LYS A 131 -31.75 -17.51 -13.62
N ASN A 132 -31.35 -16.24 -13.63
CA ASN A 132 -31.87 -15.23 -12.70
C ASN A 132 -33.35 -14.91 -12.95
N LEU A 133 -33.83 -15.07 -14.19
CA LEU A 133 -35.25 -14.90 -14.55
C LEU A 133 -36.09 -16.15 -14.25
N GLY A 134 -35.48 -17.26 -13.84
CA GLY A 134 -36.17 -18.53 -13.60
C GLY A 134 -36.67 -19.20 -14.88
N LEU A 135 -36.03 -18.92 -16.02
CA LEU A 135 -36.37 -19.50 -17.32
C LEU A 135 -35.64 -20.84 -17.54
N PRO A 136 -36.15 -21.70 -18.44
CA PRO A 136 -35.49 -22.96 -18.79
C PRO A 136 -34.06 -22.73 -19.29
N VAL A 137 -33.13 -23.54 -18.79
CA VAL A 137 -31.72 -23.54 -19.22
C VAL A 137 -31.36 -24.93 -19.72
N ASP A 138 -30.95 -25.02 -20.98
CA ASP A 138 -30.36 -26.24 -21.54
C ASP A 138 -28.84 -26.26 -21.28
N ASN A 139 -28.45 -26.91 -20.18
CA ASN A 139 -27.05 -27.00 -19.78
C ASN A 139 -26.16 -27.66 -20.85
N ALA A 140 -26.68 -28.64 -21.60
CA ALA A 140 -25.90 -29.32 -22.63
C ALA A 140 -25.60 -28.38 -23.80
N LYS A 141 -26.61 -27.60 -24.23
CA LYS A 141 -26.44 -26.56 -25.25
C LYS A 141 -25.47 -25.46 -24.80
N ILE A 142 -25.57 -25.01 -23.55
CA ILE A 142 -24.66 -24.01 -22.97
C ILE A 142 -23.22 -24.51 -22.99
N THR A 143 -22.97 -25.71 -22.46
CA THR A 143 -21.64 -26.32 -22.42
C THR A 143 -21.04 -26.51 -23.82
N ALA A 144 -21.85 -26.95 -24.79
CA ALA A 144 -21.40 -27.12 -26.17
C ALA A 144 -21.03 -25.78 -26.83
N ALA A 145 -21.89 -24.76 -26.70
CA ALA A 145 -21.63 -23.43 -27.24
C ALA A 145 -20.40 -22.79 -26.59
N LEU A 146 -20.28 -22.89 -25.27
CA LEU A 146 -19.15 -22.34 -24.52
C LEU A 146 -17.83 -23.00 -24.90
N SER A 147 -17.82 -24.33 -25.07
CA SER A 147 -16.63 -25.07 -25.49
C SER A 147 -16.21 -24.71 -26.92
N GLU A 148 -17.15 -24.41 -27.81
CA GLU A 148 -16.83 -23.96 -29.18
C GLU A 148 -16.28 -22.52 -29.17
N ALA A 149 -16.93 -21.61 -28.43
CA ALA A 149 -16.50 -20.22 -28.35
C ALA A 149 -15.07 -20.07 -27.79
N LEU A 150 -14.71 -20.88 -26.78
CA LEU A 150 -13.36 -20.90 -26.20
C LEU A 150 -12.26 -21.37 -27.16
N LYS A 151 -12.60 -22.06 -28.26
CA LYS A 151 -11.61 -22.39 -29.31
C LYS A 151 -11.18 -21.15 -30.09
N SER A 152 -12.03 -20.12 -30.11
CA SER A 152 -11.78 -18.87 -30.85
C SER A 152 -11.28 -17.73 -29.95
N ASP A 153 -11.61 -17.76 -28.67
CA ASP A 153 -11.17 -16.79 -27.65
C ASP A 153 -10.82 -17.53 -26.36
N ASP A 154 -9.53 -17.80 -26.19
CA ASP A 154 -8.96 -18.47 -25.03
C ASP A 154 -8.43 -17.49 -23.97
N SER A 155 -8.82 -16.21 -24.03
CA SER A 155 -8.33 -15.20 -23.10
C SER A 155 -8.68 -15.51 -21.64
N PRO A 156 -7.89 -15.00 -20.67
CA PRO A 156 -8.18 -15.16 -19.24
C PRO A 156 -9.57 -14.68 -18.84
N LEU A 157 -10.08 -13.59 -19.45
CA LEU A 157 -11.41 -13.09 -19.17
C LEU A 157 -12.50 -14.07 -19.66
N SER A 158 -12.34 -14.62 -20.86
CA SER A 158 -13.27 -15.62 -21.39
C SER A 158 -13.29 -16.90 -20.55
N HIS A 159 -12.13 -17.34 -20.05
CA HIS A 159 -12.08 -18.43 -19.08
C HIS A 159 -12.75 -18.09 -17.74
N SER A 160 -12.63 -16.85 -17.26
CA SER A 160 -13.34 -16.41 -16.05
C SER A 160 -14.87 -16.53 -16.20
N TYR A 161 -15.41 -16.15 -17.35
CA TYR A 161 -16.82 -16.36 -17.65
C TYR A 161 -17.17 -17.85 -17.68
N ALA A 162 -16.32 -18.69 -18.27
CA ALA A 162 -16.53 -20.12 -18.30
C ALA A 162 -16.51 -20.76 -16.89
N PHE A 163 -15.60 -20.32 -16.01
CA PHE A 163 -15.53 -20.77 -14.61
C PHE A 163 -16.82 -20.46 -13.84
N HIS A 164 -17.39 -19.28 -14.04
CA HIS A 164 -18.69 -18.94 -13.46
C HIS A 164 -19.82 -19.83 -13.97
N VAL A 165 -19.90 -20.09 -15.28
CA VAL A 165 -20.92 -20.99 -15.85
C VAL A 165 -20.75 -22.41 -15.29
N ALA A 166 -19.53 -22.94 -15.30
CA ALA A 166 -19.21 -24.27 -14.79
C ALA A 166 -19.54 -24.45 -13.30
N THR A 167 -19.33 -23.41 -12.49
CA THR A 167 -19.70 -23.39 -11.07
C THR A 167 -21.20 -23.64 -10.88
N GLU A 168 -22.04 -23.12 -11.76
CA GLU A 168 -23.50 -23.21 -11.68
C GLU A 168 -24.06 -24.48 -12.32
N ILE A 169 -23.45 -24.97 -13.41
CA ILE A 169 -23.85 -26.23 -14.07
C ILE A 169 -23.43 -27.44 -13.22
N GLY A 170 -22.20 -27.43 -12.69
CA GLY A 170 -21.64 -28.55 -11.94
C GLY A 170 -21.31 -29.78 -12.80
N GLY A 171 -21.32 -30.96 -12.18
CA GLY A 171 -21.06 -32.22 -12.87
C GLY A 171 -19.64 -32.32 -13.45
N ALA A 172 -19.51 -32.92 -14.63
CA ALA A 172 -18.22 -33.13 -15.30
C ALA A 172 -17.51 -31.81 -15.69
N GLU A 173 -18.28 -30.76 -16.00
CA GLU A 173 -17.71 -29.45 -16.35
C GLU A 173 -16.92 -28.83 -15.19
N LEU A 174 -17.31 -29.14 -13.95
CA LEU A 174 -16.66 -28.62 -12.77
C LEU A 174 -15.18 -29.04 -12.70
N GLY A 175 -14.87 -30.30 -13.01
CA GLY A 175 -13.49 -30.80 -13.05
C GLY A 175 -12.71 -30.26 -14.24
N LYS A 176 -13.31 -30.33 -15.44
CA LYS A 176 -12.69 -29.85 -16.69
C LYS A 176 -12.22 -28.40 -16.60
N TYR A 177 -13.07 -27.50 -16.11
CA TYR A 177 -12.71 -26.09 -15.98
C TYR A 177 -11.83 -25.81 -14.76
N PHE A 178 -11.90 -26.64 -13.71
CA PHE A 178 -11.03 -26.50 -12.55
C PHE A 178 -9.57 -26.75 -12.92
N ASP A 179 -9.30 -27.75 -13.76
CA ASP A 179 -7.94 -28.08 -14.20
C ASP A 179 -7.30 -26.93 -15.00
N LEU A 180 -8.11 -26.09 -15.67
CA LEU A 180 -7.63 -24.91 -16.41
C LEU A 180 -7.24 -23.73 -15.52
N ILE A 181 -7.55 -23.74 -14.21
CA ILE A 181 -7.19 -22.63 -13.31
C ILE A 181 -5.68 -22.38 -13.33
N GLU A 182 -4.87 -23.45 -13.31
CA GLU A 182 -3.41 -23.33 -13.31
C GLU A 182 -2.90 -22.59 -14.55
N ASP A 183 -3.35 -23.01 -15.74
CA ASP A 183 -2.97 -22.45 -17.02
C ASP A 183 -3.35 -20.97 -17.13
N ILE A 184 -4.55 -20.61 -16.69
CA ILE A 184 -4.99 -19.21 -16.69
C ILE A 184 -4.16 -18.39 -15.71
N ILE A 185 -3.89 -18.89 -14.51
CA ILE A 185 -3.09 -18.19 -13.51
C ILE A 185 -1.63 -18.04 -13.97
N ALA A 186 -1.13 -18.91 -14.85
CA ALA A 186 0.20 -18.80 -15.43
C ALA A 186 0.34 -17.61 -16.41
N GLN A 187 -0.76 -17.09 -16.95
CA GLN A 187 -0.77 -15.96 -17.89
C GLN A 187 -0.71 -14.58 -17.21
N ALA A 188 -0.73 -14.53 -15.87
CA ALA A 188 -0.65 -13.26 -15.15
C ALA A 188 0.74 -12.63 -15.25
N ASP A 189 0.77 -11.32 -15.48
CA ASP A 189 1.98 -10.51 -15.50
C ASP A 189 2.45 -10.19 -14.08
N GLU A 190 3.74 -10.43 -13.84
CA GLU A 190 4.41 -10.02 -12.61
C GLU A 190 4.97 -8.61 -12.72
N VAL A 191 4.69 -7.77 -11.71
CA VAL A 191 5.18 -6.39 -11.62
C VAL A 191 5.97 -6.21 -10.32
N ASP A 192 7.22 -5.79 -10.45
CA ASP A 192 8.17 -5.46 -9.36
C ASP A 192 8.38 -6.57 -8.32
N GLY A 193 8.03 -7.82 -8.63
CA GLY A 193 8.10 -8.93 -7.68
C GLY A 193 7.04 -8.89 -6.58
N VAL A 194 6.09 -7.94 -6.61
CA VAL A 194 5.10 -7.69 -5.54
C VAL A 194 3.67 -7.85 -6.02
N TYR A 195 3.42 -7.69 -7.32
CA TYR A 195 2.08 -7.73 -7.90
C TYR A 195 1.96 -8.80 -8.97
N LEU A 196 0.76 -9.39 -9.06
CA LEU A 196 0.31 -10.13 -10.23
C LEU A 196 -0.98 -9.49 -10.74
N GLN A 197 -1.08 -9.35 -12.06
CA GLN A 197 -2.25 -8.81 -12.73
C GLN A 197 -2.45 -9.46 -14.09
N PHE A 198 -3.64 -9.35 -14.66
CA PHE A 198 -3.91 -9.73 -16.03
C PHE A 198 -4.02 -8.51 -16.94
N GLU A 199 -3.81 -8.74 -18.24
CA GLU A 199 -4.21 -7.79 -19.27
C GLU A 199 -5.72 -7.44 -19.11
N GLY A 200 -6.05 -6.15 -19.19
CA GLY A 200 -7.38 -5.62 -18.82
C GLY A 200 -7.49 -5.13 -17.37
N GLY A 201 -6.43 -5.28 -16.57
CA GLY A 201 -6.24 -4.58 -15.29
C GLY A 201 -7.15 -5.07 -14.16
N LEU A 202 -7.54 -4.15 -13.27
CA LEU A 202 -8.23 -4.47 -12.02
C LEU A 202 -9.49 -5.32 -12.22
N SER A 203 -10.37 -4.95 -13.15
CA SER A 203 -11.65 -5.65 -13.33
C SER A 203 -11.46 -7.08 -13.81
N VAL A 204 -10.54 -7.32 -14.77
CA VAL A 204 -10.28 -8.67 -15.28
C VAL A 204 -9.59 -9.52 -14.22
N THR A 205 -8.58 -8.96 -13.55
CA THR A 205 -7.84 -9.65 -12.49
C THR A 205 -8.75 -10.08 -11.35
N ALA A 206 -9.61 -9.17 -10.88
CA ALA A 206 -10.56 -9.45 -9.81
C ALA A 206 -11.60 -10.51 -10.22
N ALA A 207 -12.16 -10.41 -11.43
CA ALA A 207 -13.14 -11.38 -11.92
C ALA A 207 -12.56 -12.80 -12.02
N ILE A 208 -11.31 -12.94 -12.50
CA ILE A 208 -10.62 -14.25 -12.60
C ILE A 208 -10.44 -14.87 -11.21
N LEU A 209 -10.00 -14.08 -10.23
CA LEU A 209 -9.84 -14.57 -8.87
C LEU A 209 -11.19 -14.95 -8.25
N GLU A 210 -12.21 -14.13 -8.45
CA GLU A 210 -13.56 -14.42 -7.97
C GLU A 210 -14.10 -15.74 -8.55
N SER A 211 -14.00 -15.91 -9.87
CA SER A 211 -14.54 -17.07 -10.57
C SER A 211 -13.75 -18.35 -10.25
N ALA A 212 -12.42 -18.28 -10.22
CA ALA A 212 -11.56 -19.42 -9.87
C ALA A 212 -11.82 -19.92 -8.44
N TYR A 213 -11.93 -19.03 -7.45
CA TYR A 213 -12.19 -19.43 -6.07
C TYR A 213 -13.63 -19.92 -5.87
N LYS A 214 -14.62 -19.37 -6.60
CA LYS A 214 -15.99 -19.91 -6.59
C LYS A 214 -16.05 -21.31 -7.19
N LEU A 215 -15.37 -21.54 -8.31
CA LEU A 215 -15.29 -22.84 -8.97
C LEU A 215 -14.63 -23.87 -8.06
N ALA A 216 -13.46 -23.52 -7.49
CA ALA A 216 -12.76 -24.35 -6.51
C ALA A 216 -13.63 -24.66 -5.28
N GLY A 217 -14.35 -23.66 -4.77
CA GLY A 217 -15.22 -23.82 -3.60
C GLY A 217 -16.37 -24.79 -3.85
N LYS A 218 -16.92 -24.78 -5.07
CA LYS A 218 -17.95 -25.72 -5.54
C LYS A 218 -17.36 -27.11 -5.81
N HIS A 219 -16.16 -27.19 -6.36
CA HIS A 219 -15.43 -28.43 -6.64
C HIS A 219 -14.92 -29.13 -5.38
N GLY A 220 -14.70 -28.37 -4.29
CA GLY A 220 -14.22 -28.90 -3.02
C GLY A 220 -12.71 -29.16 -2.99
N LYS A 221 -11.95 -28.65 -3.96
CA LYS A 221 -10.48 -28.74 -4.02
C LYS A 221 -9.89 -27.34 -4.07
N ALA A 222 -8.73 -27.14 -3.45
CA ALA A 222 -8.03 -25.86 -3.48
C ALA A 222 -7.61 -25.52 -4.91
N PRO A 223 -7.80 -24.27 -5.39
CA PRO A 223 -7.37 -23.88 -6.72
C PRO A 223 -5.85 -23.99 -6.82
N THR A 224 -5.34 -24.40 -7.99
CA THR A 224 -3.89 -24.54 -8.23
C THR A 224 -3.22 -23.16 -8.37
N ILE A 225 -3.09 -22.46 -7.24
CA ILE A 225 -2.49 -21.14 -7.11
C ILE A 225 -1.59 -21.18 -5.88
N SER A 226 -0.28 -20.96 -6.05
CA SER A 226 0.65 -20.94 -4.92
C SER A 226 0.38 -19.74 -4.00
N GLU A 227 0.73 -19.87 -2.71
CA GLU A 227 0.51 -18.82 -1.71
C GLU A 227 1.13 -17.48 -2.14
N ASP A 228 2.36 -17.49 -2.65
CA ASP A 228 3.04 -16.29 -3.17
C ASP A 228 2.24 -15.59 -4.28
N LYS A 229 1.63 -16.36 -5.20
CA LYS A 229 0.80 -15.79 -6.26
C LYS A 229 -0.45 -15.14 -5.66
N VAL A 230 -1.11 -15.79 -4.69
CA VAL A 230 -2.27 -15.22 -4.01
C VAL A 230 -1.91 -13.93 -3.28
N LEU A 231 -0.77 -13.89 -2.58
CA LEU A 231 -0.27 -12.68 -1.90
C LEU A 231 0.01 -11.55 -2.91
N LYS A 232 0.63 -11.85 -4.04
CA LYS A 232 0.89 -10.87 -5.13
C LYS A 232 -0.41 -10.32 -5.74
N PHE A 233 -1.41 -11.16 -5.95
CA PHE A 233 -2.74 -10.72 -6.38
C PHE A 233 -3.43 -9.86 -5.32
N ALA A 234 -3.35 -10.24 -4.04
CA ALA A 234 -3.93 -9.47 -2.94
C ALA A 234 -3.29 -8.05 -2.85
N ASN A 235 -1.96 -7.97 -2.98
CA ASN A 235 -1.24 -6.70 -3.06
C ASN A 235 -1.71 -5.85 -4.24
N TYR A 236 -1.89 -6.46 -5.41
CA TYR A 236 -2.37 -5.75 -6.60
C TYR A 236 -3.77 -5.16 -6.38
N LEU A 237 -4.72 -5.96 -5.91
CA LEU A 237 -6.08 -5.53 -5.61
C LEU A 237 -6.09 -4.37 -4.61
N LEU A 238 -5.35 -4.51 -3.50
CA LEU A 238 -5.29 -3.51 -2.43
C LEU A 238 -4.61 -2.21 -2.87
N SER A 239 -3.63 -2.28 -3.78
CA SER A 239 -2.99 -1.11 -4.38
C SER A 239 -3.96 -0.26 -5.23
N ARG A 240 -5.15 -0.80 -5.56
CA ARG A 240 -6.20 -0.16 -6.36
C ARG A 240 -7.48 0.10 -5.57
N LYS A 241 -7.41 0.05 -4.24
CA LYS A 241 -8.54 0.40 -3.36
C LYS A 241 -9.14 1.77 -3.64
N HIS A 242 -8.38 2.69 -4.22
CA HIS A 242 -8.81 4.05 -4.59
C HIS A 242 -9.66 4.17 -5.86
N VAL A 243 -10.07 3.05 -6.45
CA VAL A 243 -10.88 3.01 -7.68
C VAL A 243 -12.21 3.77 -7.54
N GLN A 244 -12.59 4.44 -8.63
CA GLN A 244 -13.82 5.26 -8.74
C GLN A 244 -14.76 4.77 -9.86
N ARG A 245 -14.29 3.87 -10.73
CA ARG A 245 -15.13 3.27 -11.78
C ARG A 245 -16.01 2.19 -11.16
N LEU A 246 -17.31 2.27 -11.42
CA LEU A 246 -18.34 1.45 -10.78
C LEU A 246 -18.10 -0.07 -10.93
N LYS A 247 -17.89 -0.55 -12.17
CA LYS A 247 -17.54 -1.95 -12.44
C LYS A 247 -16.31 -2.37 -11.63
N SER A 248 -15.22 -1.62 -11.75
CA SER A 248 -13.95 -1.95 -11.09
C SER A 248 -14.03 -1.88 -9.56
N ALA A 249 -14.85 -1.00 -9.00
CA ALA A 249 -15.14 -0.94 -7.56
C ALA A 249 -15.89 -2.20 -7.08
N TYR A 250 -16.91 -2.64 -7.83
CA TYR A 250 -17.63 -3.88 -7.53
C TYR A 250 -16.71 -5.10 -7.62
N GLU A 251 -15.97 -5.25 -8.72
CA GLU A 251 -15.07 -6.40 -8.94
C GLU A 251 -14.00 -6.47 -7.85
N LEU A 252 -13.40 -5.34 -7.48
CA LEU A 252 -12.45 -5.26 -6.36
C LEU A 252 -13.06 -5.81 -5.06
N LEU A 253 -14.27 -5.37 -4.71
CA LEU A 253 -14.94 -5.82 -3.49
C LEU A 253 -15.32 -7.31 -3.55
N ALA A 254 -15.76 -7.80 -4.71
CA ALA A 254 -16.11 -9.20 -4.89
C ALA A 254 -14.88 -10.10 -4.71
N ALA A 255 -13.74 -9.72 -5.31
CA ALA A 255 -12.47 -10.41 -5.14
C ALA A 255 -11.94 -10.31 -3.70
N ALA A 256 -12.01 -9.14 -3.06
CA ALA A 256 -11.61 -8.98 -1.67
C ALA A 256 -12.49 -9.81 -0.72
N ALA A 257 -13.80 -9.91 -1.00
CA ALA A 257 -14.74 -10.71 -0.22
C ALA A 257 -14.45 -12.21 -0.33
N ILE A 258 -14.21 -12.74 -1.54
CA ILE A 258 -13.89 -14.16 -1.69
C ILE A 258 -12.53 -14.49 -1.06
N LEU A 259 -11.53 -13.60 -1.16
CA LEU A 259 -10.22 -13.81 -0.55
C LEU A 259 -10.22 -13.59 0.97
N SER A 260 -11.19 -12.88 1.52
CA SER A 260 -11.36 -12.76 2.98
C SER A 260 -12.13 -13.94 3.59
N ASN A 261 -12.96 -14.63 2.79
CA ASN A 261 -13.74 -15.76 3.26
C ASN A 261 -13.93 -16.84 2.18
N ASN A 262 -13.04 -17.83 2.20
CA ASN A 262 -13.16 -19.05 1.41
C ASN A 262 -12.60 -20.26 2.18
N LYS A 263 -12.53 -21.43 1.53
CA LYS A 263 -12.09 -22.69 2.14
C LYS A 263 -10.58 -22.97 2.01
N PHE A 264 -9.83 -22.12 1.31
CA PHE A 264 -8.49 -22.47 0.81
C PHE A 264 -7.40 -21.45 1.18
N HIS A 265 -7.51 -20.19 0.76
CA HIS A 265 -6.47 -19.18 0.95
C HIS A 265 -7.07 -17.86 1.42
N ILE A 266 -6.67 -17.39 2.59
CA ILE A 266 -7.06 -16.12 3.18
C ILE A 266 -5.77 -15.31 3.41
N PRO A 267 -5.46 -14.35 2.51
CA PRO A 267 -4.33 -13.45 2.68
C PRO A 267 -4.57 -12.56 3.90
N LEU A 268 -3.74 -12.74 4.94
CA LEU A 268 -3.78 -11.81 6.06
C LEU A 268 -3.01 -10.54 5.71
N CYS A 269 -3.47 -9.43 6.30
CA CYS A 269 -2.88 -8.12 6.17
C CYS A 269 -2.23 -7.74 7.49
N VAL A 270 -1.00 -7.23 7.46
CA VAL A 270 -0.31 -6.67 8.63
C VAL A 270 0.02 -5.22 8.34
N THR A 271 -0.54 -4.31 9.13
CA THR A 271 -0.41 -2.87 8.87
C THR A 271 0.01 -2.12 10.13
N LEU A 272 0.81 -1.07 9.97
CA LEU A 272 1.07 -0.14 11.07
C LEU A 272 -0.21 0.66 11.38
N SER A 273 -0.68 0.60 12.63
CA SER A 273 -1.86 1.32 13.12
C SER A 273 -1.49 2.54 13.97
N SER A 274 -0.29 2.56 14.58
CA SER A 274 0.23 3.74 15.28
C SER A 274 0.85 4.76 14.32
N SER A 275 1.27 5.90 14.88
CA SER A 275 2.24 6.79 14.23
C SER A 275 3.47 6.01 13.78
N ILE A 276 4.02 6.38 12.62
CA ILE A 276 5.34 5.91 12.17
C ILE A 276 6.44 6.38 13.11
N ALA A 277 6.31 7.57 13.70
CA ALA A 277 7.28 8.11 14.63
C ALA A 277 7.03 7.60 16.06
N VAL A 278 8.09 7.11 16.71
CA VAL A 278 8.13 6.73 18.13
C VAL A 278 9.26 7.43 18.85
N SER A 279 9.06 7.74 20.13
CA SER A 279 10.06 8.35 21.01
C SER A 279 9.78 8.01 22.46
N GLN A 280 10.62 8.48 23.39
CA GLN A 280 10.43 8.22 24.82
C GLN A 280 9.05 8.69 25.33
N SER A 281 8.51 9.76 24.75
CA SER A 281 7.17 10.27 25.12
C SER A 281 6.01 9.50 24.47
N LYS A 282 6.27 8.82 23.35
CA LYS A 282 5.31 8.04 22.55
C LYS A 282 5.97 6.73 22.11
N PRO A 283 6.18 5.76 23.03
CA PRO A 283 7.08 4.63 22.78
C PRO A 283 6.41 3.47 22.03
N THR A 284 5.09 3.52 21.88
CA THR A 284 4.28 2.38 21.42
C THR A 284 4.22 2.29 19.90
N VAL A 285 4.61 1.13 19.38
CA VAL A 285 4.28 0.68 18.02
C VAL A 285 3.05 -0.20 18.09
N GLN A 286 2.04 0.11 17.29
CA GLN A 286 0.83 -0.70 17.18
C GLN A 286 0.67 -1.22 15.76
N VAL A 287 0.45 -2.53 15.63
CA VAL A 287 0.15 -3.19 14.35
C VAL A 287 -1.27 -3.74 14.37
N ARG A 288 -1.91 -3.72 13.20
CA ARG A 288 -3.20 -4.37 12.96
C ARG A 288 -2.98 -5.64 12.15
N VAL A 289 -3.68 -6.69 12.52
CA VAL A 289 -3.75 -7.96 11.79
C VAL A 289 -5.20 -8.23 11.40
N SER A 290 -5.48 -8.36 10.11
CA SER A 290 -6.84 -8.51 9.60
C SER A 290 -6.89 -9.32 8.29
N ASP A 291 -8.09 -9.65 7.82
CA ASP A 291 -8.31 -10.00 6.41
C ASP A 291 -8.23 -8.75 5.50
N MET A 292 -8.40 -8.95 4.18
CA MET A 292 -8.36 -7.87 3.18
C MET A 292 -9.48 -6.83 3.35
N LEU A 293 -10.59 -7.21 3.99
CA LEU A 293 -11.72 -6.35 4.33
C LEU A 293 -11.60 -5.75 5.74
N GLY A 294 -10.49 -5.94 6.47
CA GLY A 294 -10.35 -5.44 7.83
C GLY A 294 -11.13 -6.24 8.89
N GLY A 295 -11.61 -7.43 8.55
CA GLY A 295 -12.24 -8.36 9.49
C GLY A 295 -11.22 -9.03 10.43
N SER A 296 -11.71 -9.46 11.60
CA SER A 296 -10.92 -10.20 12.59
C SER A 296 -10.62 -11.62 12.08
N LEU A 297 -9.39 -12.09 12.32
CA LEU A 297 -8.98 -13.47 12.06
C LEU A 297 -9.16 -14.40 13.28
N GLY A 298 -9.89 -13.91 14.29
CA GLY A 298 -9.99 -14.53 15.60
C GLY A 298 -8.75 -14.30 16.45
N LYS A 299 -8.63 -15.04 17.56
CA LYS A 299 -7.50 -14.89 18.49
C LYS A 299 -6.18 -15.30 17.81
N THR A 300 -5.22 -14.38 17.78
CA THR A 300 -3.89 -14.60 17.21
C THR A 300 -2.80 -14.14 18.19
N THR A 301 -1.58 -14.58 17.96
CA THR A 301 -0.36 -14.13 18.64
C THR A 301 0.53 -13.46 17.61
N VAL A 302 0.93 -12.22 17.88
CA VAL A 302 1.76 -11.42 16.96
C VAL A 302 3.15 -11.25 17.57
N THR A 303 4.18 -11.54 16.77
CA THR A 303 5.58 -11.49 17.19
C THR A 303 6.38 -10.58 16.28
N ALA A 304 7.13 -9.64 16.85
CA ALA A 304 8.21 -8.97 16.15
C ALA A 304 9.39 -9.92 16.07
N ASP A 305 9.58 -10.56 14.92
CA ASP A 305 10.69 -11.49 14.66
C ASP A 305 12.03 -10.75 14.77
N SER A 306 12.09 -9.57 14.17
CA SER A 306 13.23 -8.67 14.30
C SER A 306 12.84 -7.21 14.08
N ALA A 307 13.62 -6.28 14.62
CA ALA A 307 13.62 -4.89 14.20
C ALA A 307 15.05 -4.48 13.83
N LYS A 308 15.26 -4.19 12.54
CA LYS A 308 16.58 -3.82 11.99
C LYS A 308 16.62 -2.35 11.66
N ASN A 309 17.65 -1.65 12.13
CA ASN A 309 17.95 -0.30 11.71
C ASN A 309 18.33 -0.31 10.22
N LEU A 310 17.72 0.54 9.41
CA LEU A 310 17.92 0.57 7.96
C LEU A 310 19.27 1.19 7.56
N GLY A 311 19.87 2.00 8.42
CA GLY A 311 21.17 2.63 8.18
C GLY A 311 22.34 1.68 8.47
N ASP A 312 22.43 1.19 9.70
CA ASP A 312 23.58 0.39 10.17
C ASP A 312 23.31 -1.13 10.24
N GLN A 313 22.09 -1.57 9.92
CA GLN A 313 21.64 -2.97 9.97
C GLN A 313 21.66 -3.61 11.37
N SER A 314 21.83 -2.83 12.43
CA SER A 314 21.76 -3.32 13.81
C SER A 314 20.36 -3.83 14.16
N VAL A 315 20.30 -4.90 14.95
CA VAL A 315 19.05 -5.52 15.40
C VAL A 315 18.75 -5.03 16.82
N VAL A 316 17.63 -4.34 17.02
CA VAL A 316 17.20 -3.81 18.33
C VAL A 316 16.09 -4.64 18.97
N VAL A 317 15.32 -5.39 18.17
CA VAL A 317 14.34 -6.37 18.65
C VAL A 317 14.69 -7.72 18.06
N ASN A 318 14.65 -8.76 18.89
CA ASN A 318 14.82 -10.14 18.47
C ASN A 318 13.75 -11.00 19.15
N LYS A 319 12.78 -11.51 18.37
CA LYS A 319 11.67 -12.36 18.83
C LYS A 319 10.94 -11.82 20.07
N LYS A 320 10.26 -10.69 19.92
CA LYS A 320 9.46 -10.08 20.99
C LYS A 320 7.98 -10.10 20.64
N GLN A 321 7.16 -10.65 21.53
CA GLN A 321 5.73 -10.70 21.32
C GLN A 321 5.10 -9.30 21.54
N PHE A 322 4.14 -8.94 20.69
CA PHE A 322 3.26 -7.80 20.94
C PHE A 322 2.22 -8.18 22.01
N LYS A 323 1.76 -7.18 22.76
CA LYS A 323 0.65 -7.31 23.71
C LYS A 323 -0.68 -7.14 23.00
N ASP A 324 -1.65 -7.93 23.41
CA ASP A 324 -3.04 -7.80 22.97
C ASP A 324 -3.63 -6.48 23.48
N THR A 325 -4.53 -5.90 22.70
CA THR A 325 -5.35 -4.74 23.11
C THR A 325 -6.81 -5.16 23.30
N SER A 326 -7.70 -4.22 23.58
CA SER A 326 -9.15 -4.49 23.63
C SER A 326 -9.77 -4.76 22.25
N ASP A 327 -9.13 -4.32 21.17
CA ASP A 327 -9.48 -4.69 19.79
C ASP A 327 -8.67 -5.95 19.42
N GLU A 328 -9.34 -7.07 19.15
CA GLU A 328 -8.73 -8.38 18.85
C GLU A 328 -7.82 -8.37 17.61
N SER A 329 -7.91 -7.32 16.78
CA SER A 329 -7.06 -7.15 15.61
C SER A 329 -5.89 -6.19 15.84
N LEU A 330 -5.77 -5.55 17.00
CA LEU A 330 -4.71 -4.61 17.33
C LEU A 330 -3.75 -5.15 18.40
N PHE A 331 -2.46 -5.00 18.12
CA PHE A 331 -1.37 -5.50 18.94
C PHE A 331 -0.32 -4.41 19.14
N GLU A 332 0.19 -4.26 20.36
CA GLU A 332 1.08 -3.16 20.71
C GLU A 332 2.38 -3.61 21.36
N MET A 333 3.46 -2.87 21.11
CA MET A 333 4.76 -3.11 21.70
C MET A 333 5.40 -1.78 22.07
N ASP A 334 5.88 -1.67 23.30
CA ASP A 334 6.83 -0.62 23.68
C ASP A 334 8.15 -0.88 22.94
N PHE A 335 8.38 -0.09 21.91
CA PHE A 335 9.56 -0.18 21.05
C PHE A 335 10.78 0.45 21.72
N MET A 336 10.59 1.52 22.50
CA MET A 336 11.66 2.26 23.17
C MET A 336 12.25 1.49 24.36
N ALA A 337 11.52 0.52 24.93
CA ALA A 337 12.04 -0.41 25.94
C ALA A 337 13.28 -1.18 25.46
N ASN A 338 13.52 -1.28 24.14
CA ASN A 338 14.71 -1.93 23.58
C ASN A 338 15.88 -0.96 23.34
N LYS A 339 15.75 0.30 23.79
CA LYS A 339 16.77 1.36 23.67
C LYS A 339 17.34 1.53 22.25
N PRO A 340 16.49 1.66 21.21
CA PRO A 340 16.97 1.88 19.85
C PRO A 340 17.65 3.25 19.72
N SER A 341 18.66 3.36 18.86
CA SER A 341 19.17 4.65 18.42
C SER A 341 18.16 5.36 17.50
N SER A 342 18.24 6.68 17.39
CA SER A 342 17.42 7.43 16.42
C SER A 342 17.67 6.94 14.99
N GLY A 343 16.63 6.77 14.20
CA GLY A 343 16.75 6.22 12.85
C GLY A 343 15.48 5.56 12.34
N PHE A 344 15.57 4.94 11.17
CA PHE A 344 14.48 4.18 10.56
C PHE A 344 14.69 2.70 10.78
N TYR A 345 13.63 1.99 11.12
CA TYR A 345 13.65 0.57 11.44
C TYR A 345 12.65 -0.19 10.59
N LYS A 346 13.06 -1.33 10.05
CA LYS A 346 12.16 -2.33 9.47
C LYS A 346 11.88 -3.38 10.54
N VAL A 347 10.63 -3.45 10.98
CA VAL A 347 10.13 -4.44 11.93
C VAL A 347 9.50 -5.58 11.13
N THR A 348 10.09 -6.77 11.20
CA THR A 348 9.52 -7.98 10.61
C THR A 348 8.60 -8.65 11.62
N VAL A 349 7.41 -9.04 11.17
CA VAL A 349 6.30 -9.52 12.00
C VAL A 349 5.86 -10.89 11.51
N SER A 350 5.58 -11.77 12.47
CA SER A 350 4.88 -13.04 12.27
C SER A 350 3.60 -13.10 13.09
N VAL A 351 2.61 -13.84 12.59
CA VAL A 351 1.28 -14.00 13.14
C VAL A 351 1.00 -15.49 13.27
N THR A 352 0.70 -15.94 14.47
CA THR A 352 0.31 -17.33 14.75
C THR A 352 -1.14 -17.37 15.23
N PRO A 353 -2.07 -18.01 14.52
CA PRO A 353 -3.44 -18.14 14.98
C PRO A 353 -3.53 -19.10 16.18
N ALA A 354 -4.35 -18.76 17.19
CA ALA A 354 -4.49 -19.58 18.40
C ALA A 354 -5.11 -20.96 18.10
N LYS A 355 -6.01 -21.01 17.10
CA LYS A 355 -6.47 -22.24 16.47
C LYS A 355 -5.89 -22.32 15.08
N ALA A 356 -5.19 -23.40 14.77
CA ALA A 356 -4.62 -23.60 13.44
C ALA A 356 -5.69 -23.45 12.35
N ASP A 357 -5.43 -22.56 11.39
CA ASP A 357 -6.24 -22.35 10.21
C ASP A 357 -5.31 -22.38 9.00
N ALA A 358 -5.30 -23.50 8.28
CA ALA A 358 -4.44 -23.73 7.12
C ALA A 358 -4.77 -22.79 5.96
N ARG A 359 -5.88 -22.04 6.04
CA ARG A 359 -6.24 -21.06 5.02
C ARG A 359 -5.42 -19.78 5.15
N LEU A 360 -4.93 -19.45 6.34
CA LEU A 360 -4.22 -18.19 6.56
C LEU A 360 -2.83 -18.25 5.93
N ILE A 361 -2.61 -17.40 4.93
CA ILE A 361 -1.33 -17.29 4.22
C ILE A 361 -0.71 -15.91 4.48
N GLY A 362 0.62 -15.81 4.32
CA GLY A 362 1.36 -14.58 4.64
C GLY A 362 1.58 -14.35 6.14
N THR A 363 1.56 -15.42 6.94
CA THR A 363 1.69 -15.41 8.42
C THR A 363 3.09 -15.08 8.92
N SER A 364 4.08 -15.01 8.03
CA SER A 364 5.46 -14.69 8.40
C SER A 364 6.09 -13.75 7.39
N GLY A 365 7.06 -12.97 7.84
CA GLY A 365 7.84 -12.10 6.94
C GLY A 365 7.17 -10.77 6.61
N ALA A 366 5.99 -10.47 7.18
CA ALA A 366 5.36 -9.16 7.07
C ALA A 366 6.31 -8.08 7.59
N ALA A 367 6.27 -6.88 7.02
CA ALA A 367 7.18 -5.80 7.42
C ALA A 367 6.46 -4.47 7.60
N VAL A 368 6.75 -3.78 8.70
CA VAL A 368 6.32 -2.41 8.96
C VAL A 368 7.54 -1.51 9.22
N THR A 369 7.46 -0.26 8.80
CA THR A 369 8.54 0.73 9.02
C THR A 369 8.19 1.60 10.21
N VAL A 370 9.16 1.82 11.09
CA VAL A 370 9.06 2.71 12.27
C VAL A 370 10.22 3.69 12.24
N LYS A 371 9.98 4.93 12.67
CA LYS A 371 10.95 6.02 12.78
C LYS A 371 11.16 6.35 14.25
N VAL A 372 12.35 6.10 14.78
CA VAL A 372 12.72 6.51 16.14
C VAL A 372 13.21 7.95 16.08
N THR A 373 12.50 8.83 16.76
CA THR A 373 12.84 10.25 16.87
C THR A 373 13.54 10.54 18.19
N THR A 374 14.36 11.58 18.20
CA THR A 374 15.07 12.07 19.39
C THR A 374 15.05 13.59 19.47
N GLN A 375 15.40 14.11 20.65
CA GLN A 375 15.66 15.52 20.84
C GLN A 375 17.15 15.79 20.86
N VAL A 376 17.56 16.91 20.27
CA VAL A 376 18.97 17.33 20.23
C VAL A 376 19.24 18.54 21.11
N SER A 377 20.43 18.59 21.72
CA SER A 377 21.03 19.78 22.29
C SER A 377 22.15 20.28 21.40
N LEU A 378 22.35 21.60 21.41
CA LEU A 378 23.47 22.24 20.74
C LEU A 378 24.52 22.58 21.79
N ASP A 379 25.70 21.99 21.62
CA ASP A 379 26.79 22.04 22.59
C ASP A 379 28.06 22.59 21.93
N ASN A 380 28.95 23.18 22.74
CA ASN A 380 30.25 23.70 22.31
C ASN A 380 30.20 24.67 21.13
N VAL A 381 29.22 25.58 21.10
CA VAL A 381 29.12 26.59 20.04
C VAL A 381 30.21 27.64 20.22
N GLU A 382 31.05 27.76 19.20
CA GLU A 382 32.13 28.72 19.11
C GLU A 382 32.04 29.47 17.78
N ILE A 383 32.12 30.80 17.80
CA ILE A 383 32.17 31.62 16.59
C ILE A 383 33.31 32.63 16.70
N GLY A 384 34.04 32.85 15.61
CA GLY A 384 35.15 33.81 15.60
C GLY A 384 35.53 34.25 14.21
N VAL A 385 36.34 35.32 14.17
CA VAL A 385 36.92 35.88 12.96
C VAL A 385 38.43 35.63 13.01
N ALA A 386 39.00 35.15 11.91
CA ALA A 386 40.44 34.94 11.75
C ALA A 386 40.94 35.60 10.46
N ASP A 387 42.20 36.01 10.44
CA ASP A 387 42.89 36.39 9.21
C ASP A 387 43.04 35.14 8.32
N LYS A 388 42.81 35.29 7.01
CA LYS A 388 42.89 34.17 6.05
C LYS A 388 44.33 33.72 5.82
N ASP A 389 45.31 34.64 5.98
CA ASP A 389 46.71 34.43 5.63
C ASP A 389 47.60 34.09 6.86
N GLN A 390 47.05 34.11 8.07
CA GLN A 390 47.76 33.73 9.30
C GLN A 390 47.35 32.33 9.79
N ALA A 391 48.35 31.56 10.23
CA ALA A 391 48.14 30.26 10.88
C ALA A 391 47.57 30.37 12.32
N SER A 392 47.51 31.60 12.86
CA SER A 392 47.01 31.89 14.20
C SER A 392 45.53 31.49 14.31
N ALA A 393 45.19 30.64 15.29
CA ALA A 393 43.79 30.27 15.53
C ALA A 393 42.96 31.52 15.89
N PRO A 394 41.69 31.62 15.44
CA PRO A 394 40.79 32.69 15.88
C PRO A 394 40.72 32.73 17.41
N LYS A 395 40.36 33.89 17.99
CA LYS A 395 39.88 33.96 19.37
C LYS A 395 38.37 33.68 19.36
N PRO A 396 37.91 32.42 19.51
CA PRO A 396 36.49 32.12 19.45
C PRO A 396 35.75 32.74 20.62
N VAL A 397 34.55 33.24 20.35
CA VAL A 397 33.55 33.56 21.37
C VAL A 397 32.68 32.33 21.56
N ARG A 398 32.59 31.85 22.79
CA ARG A 398 31.64 30.79 23.16
C ARG A 398 30.26 31.38 23.34
N VAL A 399 29.26 30.69 22.80
CA VAL A 399 27.86 31.10 22.88
C VAL A 399 27.05 29.92 23.36
N GLN A 400 26.09 30.16 24.25
CA GLN A 400 25.18 29.12 24.74
C GLN A 400 23.82 29.31 24.09
N HIS A 401 23.29 28.29 23.42
CA HIS A 401 21.92 28.33 22.90
C HIS A 401 20.91 28.45 24.06
N PRO A 402 19.89 29.34 23.99
CA PRO A 402 19.50 30.19 22.85
C PRO A 402 19.95 31.67 22.96
N GLN A 403 21.02 31.98 23.69
CA GLN A 403 21.55 33.35 23.85
C GLN A 403 22.16 33.89 22.55
N LYS A 404 22.42 35.20 22.46
CA LYS A 404 23.15 35.79 21.33
C LYS A 404 24.59 36.11 21.73
N VAL A 405 25.49 36.20 20.75
CA VAL A 405 26.82 36.81 20.93
C VAL A 405 26.61 38.24 21.45
N GLY A 406 27.28 38.59 22.54
CA GLY A 406 27.11 39.90 23.20
C GLY A 406 27.65 41.10 22.39
N GLN A 407 28.41 40.86 21.33
CA GLN A 407 29.00 41.88 20.47
C GLN A 407 28.85 41.50 18.99
N VAL A 408 28.75 42.50 18.12
CA VAL A 408 28.77 42.29 16.67
C VAL A 408 30.18 41.90 16.25
N LEU A 409 30.31 40.84 15.47
CA LEU A 409 31.58 40.44 14.87
C LEU A 409 31.81 41.23 13.58
N GLU A 410 33.01 41.80 13.44
CA GLU A 410 33.44 42.50 12.23
C GLU A 410 34.40 41.61 11.45
N ALA A 411 34.14 41.44 10.15
CA ALA A 411 34.98 40.66 9.25
C ALA A 411 35.14 41.41 7.92
N ASP A 412 36.38 41.58 7.47
CA ASP A 412 36.71 42.22 6.19
C ASP A 412 37.18 41.20 5.12
N PHE A 413 37.59 41.70 3.94
CA PHE A 413 37.97 40.84 2.81
C PHE A 413 39.25 39.99 3.03
N HIS A 414 40.09 40.34 4.02
CA HIS A 414 41.25 39.54 4.42
C HIS A 414 40.91 38.52 5.50
N GLN A 415 39.67 38.49 5.98
CA GLN A 415 39.27 37.65 7.09
C GLN A 415 38.28 36.55 6.68
N LYS A 416 38.16 35.57 7.57
CA LYS A 416 37.19 34.48 7.51
C LYS A 416 36.39 34.38 8.79
N VAL A 417 35.11 34.08 8.66
CA VAL A 417 34.22 33.77 9.77
C VAL A 417 34.20 32.26 9.95
N ILE A 418 34.48 31.78 11.16
CA ILE A 418 34.47 30.35 11.49
C ILE A 418 33.47 30.14 12.62
N MET A 419 32.57 29.17 12.42
CA MET A 419 31.70 28.65 13.48
C MET A 419 31.98 27.16 13.67
N LYS A 420 31.98 26.72 14.92
CA LYS A 420 32.02 25.31 15.32
C LYS A 420 30.91 25.02 16.30
N PHE A 421 30.35 23.83 16.23
CA PHE A 421 29.37 23.34 17.20
C PHE A 421 29.32 21.82 17.18
N SER A 422 28.72 21.23 18.21
CA SER A 422 28.43 19.80 18.30
C SER A 422 26.96 19.60 18.64
N LEU A 423 26.40 18.47 18.22
CA LEU A 423 25.04 18.09 18.56
C LEU A 423 25.08 16.85 19.45
N THR A 424 24.26 16.85 20.50
CA THR A 424 24.14 15.70 21.40
C THR A 424 22.67 15.27 21.46
N ASP A 425 22.44 13.96 21.45
CA ASP A 425 21.13 13.39 21.74
C ASP A 425 20.80 13.60 23.23
N LYS A 426 19.69 14.29 23.54
CA LYS A 426 19.25 14.55 24.92
C LYS A 426 18.85 13.29 25.69
N THR A 427 18.44 12.26 24.99
CA THR A 427 17.98 10.98 25.55
C THR A 427 19.15 10.06 25.87
N GLY A 428 20.10 9.95 24.93
CA GLY A 428 21.23 9.02 25.01
C GLY A 428 22.55 9.64 25.46
N GLY A 429 22.68 10.96 25.43
CA GLY A 429 23.93 11.69 25.69
C GLY A 429 25.02 11.47 24.62
N ALA A 430 24.71 10.71 23.56
CA ALA A 430 25.64 10.41 22.48
C ALA A 430 25.72 11.58 21.49
N MET A 431 26.88 11.75 20.86
CA MET A 431 27.04 12.70 19.76
C MET A 431 26.07 12.34 18.62
N PHE A 432 25.35 13.34 18.14
CA PHE A 432 24.33 13.22 17.12
C PHE A 432 24.83 13.81 15.81
N ARG A 433 24.60 13.10 14.71
CA ARG A 433 24.89 13.57 13.36
C ARG A 433 23.59 13.83 12.62
N ALA A 434 23.23 15.11 12.50
CA ALA A 434 22.14 15.56 11.65
C ALA A 434 22.50 15.43 10.17
N HIS A 435 21.50 15.05 9.37
CA HIS A 435 21.58 14.96 7.91
C HIS A 435 21.77 16.34 7.26
N GLN A 436 21.15 17.39 7.82
CA GLN A 436 21.25 18.76 7.29
C GLN A 436 21.46 19.80 8.39
N THR A 437 22.52 20.57 8.26
CA THR A 437 22.88 21.70 9.12
C THR A 437 23.29 22.88 8.25
N PHE A 438 22.62 24.02 8.44
CA PHE A 438 22.80 25.20 7.63
C PHE A 438 23.12 26.43 8.46
N VAL A 439 23.97 27.30 7.92
CA VAL A 439 24.18 28.66 8.42
C VAL A 439 23.60 29.63 7.40
N LYS A 440 22.59 30.38 7.82
CA LYS A 440 21.93 31.40 7.00
C LYS A 440 22.43 32.78 7.40
N LEU A 441 22.93 33.55 6.44
CA LEU A 441 23.25 34.96 6.60
C LEU A 441 22.19 35.81 5.91
N THR A 442 21.52 36.67 6.67
CA THR A 442 20.48 37.58 6.16
C THR A 442 20.95 39.02 6.27
N ASN A 443 21.09 39.72 5.14
CA ASN A 443 21.42 41.14 5.13
C ASN A 443 20.28 41.95 5.78
N LEU A 444 20.58 42.75 6.80
CA LEU A 444 19.54 43.43 7.59
C LEU A 444 18.81 44.54 6.81
N GLU A 445 19.43 45.12 5.79
CA GLU A 445 18.85 46.20 4.97
C GLU A 445 18.10 45.63 3.77
N SER A 446 18.79 44.89 2.90
CA SER A 446 18.24 44.37 1.66
C SER A 446 17.41 43.09 1.82
N LYS A 447 17.44 42.45 3.00
CA LYS A 447 16.78 41.18 3.30
C LYS A 447 17.22 39.99 2.44
N GLN A 448 18.31 40.14 1.69
CA GLN A 448 18.91 39.04 0.93
C GLN A 448 19.44 37.97 1.89
N GLU A 449 19.12 36.71 1.59
CA GLU A 449 19.56 35.55 2.35
C GLU A 449 20.59 34.75 1.55
N ILE A 450 21.64 34.29 2.23
CA ILE A 450 22.64 33.37 1.70
C ILE A 450 22.74 32.20 2.68
N ILE A 451 22.68 30.97 2.17
CA ILE A 451 22.68 29.76 2.98
C ILE A 451 23.92 28.94 2.68
N PHE A 452 24.64 28.56 3.73
CA PHE A 452 25.82 27.70 3.67
C PHE A 452 25.56 26.40 4.41
N VAL A 453 26.21 25.33 3.99
CA VAL A 453 26.20 24.04 4.71
C VAL A 453 27.28 24.08 5.79
N ALA A 454 26.95 23.65 7.01
CA ALA A 454 27.95 23.33 8.03
C ALA A 454 28.30 21.84 7.92
N GLU A 455 29.57 21.50 7.75
CA GLU A 455 30.01 20.13 7.53
C GLU A 455 30.48 19.49 8.85
N SER A 456 30.14 18.22 9.07
CA SER A 456 30.62 17.45 10.22
C SER A 456 31.95 16.75 9.90
N ASP A 457 32.90 16.79 10.84
CA ASP A 457 34.08 15.93 10.80
C ASP A 457 33.77 14.47 11.23
N SER A 458 34.79 13.61 11.27
CA SER A 458 34.65 12.21 11.70
C SER A 458 34.30 12.03 13.18
N SER A 459 34.40 13.11 13.97
CA SER A 459 34.05 13.15 15.40
C SER A 459 32.69 13.81 15.63
N ASN A 460 31.90 14.05 14.56
CA ASN A 460 30.61 14.74 14.58
C ASN A 460 30.67 16.18 15.13
N ASN A 461 31.84 16.83 15.03
CA ASN A 461 31.92 18.28 15.23
C ASN A 461 31.64 18.97 13.91
N TYR A 462 30.71 19.91 13.93
CA TYR A 462 30.33 20.70 12.78
C TYR A 462 31.22 21.93 12.67
N LYS A 463 31.58 22.26 11.43
CA LYS A 463 32.33 23.47 11.09
C LYS A 463 31.66 24.18 9.92
N PHE A 464 31.50 25.48 10.08
CA PHE A 464 31.19 26.42 9.01
C PHE A 464 32.37 27.39 8.86
N GLU A 465 32.80 27.62 7.63
CA GLU A 465 33.86 28.58 7.30
C GLU A 465 33.42 29.44 6.11
N LEU A 466 33.40 30.75 6.30
CA LEU A 466 33.10 31.75 5.27
C LEU A 466 34.35 32.58 5.03
N ASN A 467 34.94 32.43 3.85
CA ASN A 467 35.96 33.35 3.35
C ASN A 467 35.27 34.58 2.77
N VAL A 468 35.31 35.72 3.47
CA VAL A 468 34.55 36.93 3.10
C VAL A 468 34.96 37.42 1.72
N GLY A 469 36.27 37.52 1.46
CA GLY A 469 36.78 37.93 0.15
C GLY A 469 36.46 36.92 -0.94
N GLY A 470 36.61 35.62 -0.65
CA GLY A 470 36.37 34.53 -1.60
C GLY A 470 34.89 34.38 -1.99
N SER A 471 33.97 34.67 -1.07
CA SER A 471 32.52 34.54 -1.28
C SER A 471 31.84 35.85 -1.69
N ALA A 472 32.56 36.96 -1.88
CA ALA A 472 31.97 38.28 -2.13
C ALA A 472 30.94 38.30 -3.27
N LYS A 473 31.16 37.48 -4.32
CA LYS A 473 30.22 37.33 -5.44
C LYS A 473 28.86 36.75 -5.02
N ASP A 474 28.84 35.79 -4.10
CA ASP A 474 27.62 35.14 -3.60
C ASP A 474 26.74 36.13 -2.84
N PHE A 475 27.36 37.13 -2.22
CA PHE A 475 26.71 38.25 -1.54
C PHE A 475 26.35 39.40 -2.49
N GLY A 476 26.60 39.27 -3.80
CA GLY A 476 26.40 40.33 -4.78
C GLY A 476 27.27 41.56 -4.50
N PHE A 477 28.43 41.38 -3.87
CA PHE A 477 29.33 42.43 -3.40
C PHE A 477 28.68 43.45 -2.45
N LYS A 478 27.58 43.07 -1.79
CA LYS A 478 26.92 43.94 -0.81
C LYS A 478 27.64 43.88 0.52
N THR A 479 27.94 45.06 1.06
CA THR A 479 28.44 45.24 2.43
C THR A 479 27.29 45.60 3.37
N GLY A 480 27.51 45.46 4.68
CA GLY A 480 26.53 45.84 5.68
C GLY A 480 26.42 44.83 6.82
N LYS A 481 25.41 45.00 7.66
CA LYS A 481 25.14 44.09 8.78
C LYS A 481 24.35 42.88 8.32
N TYR A 482 24.81 41.70 8.73
CA TYR A 482 24.11 40.43 8.48
C TYR A 482 23.70 39.81 9.82
N SER A 483 22.50 39.23 9.86
CA SER A 483 22.08 38.30 10.90
C SER A 483 22.58 36.92 10.54
N LEU A 484 23.26 36.23 11.46
CA LEU A 484 23.67 34.84 11.29
C LEU A 484 22.72 33.93 12.06
N GLU A 485 22.08 33.01 11.36
CA GLU A 485 21.14 32.05 11.93
C GLU A 485 21.64 30.62 11.67
N LEU A 486 21.75 29.82 12.73
CA LEU A 486 22.03 28.40 12.65
C LEU A 486 20.72 27.62 12.58
N VAL A 487 20.56 26.85 11.50
CA VAL A 487 19.36 26.06 11.21
C VAL A 487 19.72 24.58 11.16
N ILE A 488 19.09 23.78 12.01
CA ILE A 488 19.38 22.35 12.17
C ILE A 488 18.08 21.57 12.09
N GLY A 489 18.04 20.61 11.18
CA GLY A 489 16.88 19.75 10.96
C GLY A 489 17.29 18.37 10.48
N ASP A 490 16.53 17.37 10.93
CA ASP A 490 16.63 15.99 10.48
C ASP A 490 15.24 15.35 10.58
N ALA A 491 14.96 14.37 9.73
CA ALA A 491 13.74 13.59 9.80
C ALA A 491 13.53 12.92 11.17
N VAL A 492 14.61 12.66 11.92
CA VAL A 492 14.57 12.06 13.27
C VAL A 492 14.64 13.07 14.43
N ILE A 493 14.79 14.38 14.17
CA ILE A 493 14.80 15.42 15.23
C ILE A 493 13.36 15.86 15.54
N GLU A 494 13.00 15.87 16.82
CA GLU A 494 11.69 16.39 17.29
C GLU A 494 11.67 17.90 17.55
N ASN A 495 12.83 18.48 17.88
CA ASN A 495 13.01 19.88 18.22
C ASN A 495 13.99 20.56 17.24
N PRO A 496 13.56 20.85 15.99
CA PRO A 496 14.43 21.53 15.03
C PRO A 496 14.89 22.88 15.61
N ILE A 497 16.13 23.25 15.33
CA ILE A 497 16.76 24.47 15.87
C ILE A 497 16.82 25.51 14.76
N ALA A 498 16.31 26.70 15.03
CA ALA A 498 16.47 27.89 14.22
C ALA A 498 16.87 29.02 15.18
N TRP A 499 18.15 29.34 15.22
CA TRP A 499 18.72 30.20 16.27
C TRP A 499 19.62 31.27 15.67
N THR A 500 19.25 32.53 15.90
CA THR A 500 20.14 33.67 15.62
C THR A 500 21.25 33.71 16.65
N VAL A 501 22.48 33.44 16.20
CA VAL A 501 23.68 33.32 17.03
C VAL A 501 24.20 34.69 17.45
#